data_AF-A0A355YHD6-F1
#
_entry.id   AF-A0A355YHD6-F1
#
_cell.length_a   1.000
_cell.length_b   1.000
_cell.length_c   1.000
_cell.angle_alpha   90.00
_cell.angle_beta   90.00
_cell.angle_gamma   90.00
#
_symmetry.space_group_name_H-M   'P 1'
#
loop_
_entity.id
_entity.type
_entity.pdbx_description
1 polymer ?
#
loop_
_entity_poly.entity_id
_entity_poly.type
_entity_poly.pdbx_seq_one_letter_code
_entity_poly.pdbx_strand_id
1 'polypeptide(L)'
;MLDRAIARLKLAAPDPAQWPQSPGFEAGLRRLALASDFAVDTLCRQPELLALLAQGDPLPLPALDPLQPSAWPVQLRRYRAAASTRLVWRAVNGL
;
A
#
# COMPACT_ATOMS: atom_id res chain seq x y z
N MET A 1 9.41 -17.47 2.58
CA MET A 1 9.36 -16.04 2.97
C MET A 1 8.19 -15.32 2.32
N LEU A 2 7.98 -15.49 1.02
CA LEU A 2 6.91 -14.81 0.28
C LEU A 2 5.50 -15.12 0.78
N ASP A 3 5.18 -16.39 1.03
CA ASP A 3 3.85 -16.77 1.57
C ASP A 3 3.59 -16.18 2.95
N ARG A 4 4.64 -15.96 3.75
CA ARG A 4 4.54 -15.27 5.03
C ARG A 4 4.21 -13.79 4.83
N ALA A 5 4.79 -13.13 3.83
CA ALA A 5 4.46 -11.74 3.51
C ALA A 5 3.00 -11.60 3.07
N ILE A 6 2.51 -12.49 2.20
CA ILE A 6 1.10 -12.50 1.79
C ILE A 6 0.17 -12.79 2.97
N ALA A 7 0.51 -13.74 3.83
CA ALA A 7 -0.27 -14.02 5.03
C ALA A 7 -0.34 -12.80 5.97
N ARG A 8 0.78 -12.09 6.17
CA ARG A 8 0.81 -10.84 6.96
C ARG A 8 -0.11 -9.77 6.36
N LEU A 9 -0.12 -9.61 5.03
CA LEU A 9 -1.03 -8.66 4.37
C LEU A 9 -2.50 -9.04 4.54
N LYS A 10 -2.83 -10.33 4.40
CA LYS A 10 -4.20 -10.84 4.64
C LYS A 10 -4.66 -10.63 6.08
N LEU A 11 -3.74 -10.77 7.05
CA LEU A 11 -4.04 -10.47 8.46
C LEU A 11 -4.25 -8.96 8.71
N ALA A 12 -3.52 -8.10 8.00
CA ALA A 12 -3.63 -6.65 8.12
C ALA A 12 -4.88 -6.06 7.43
N ALA A 13 -5.41 -6.74 6.42
CA ALA A 13 -6.66 -6.41 5.74
C ALA A 13 -7.72 -7.51 5.99
N PRO A 14 -8.27 -7.61 7.21
CA PRO A 14 -9.15 -8.71 7.60
C PRO A 14 -10.52 -8.65 6.91
N ASP A 15 -10.92 -7.48 6.42
CA ASP A 15 -12.14 -7.33 5.63
C ASP A 15 -11.91 -7.90 4.20
N PRO A 16 -12.61 -8.98 3.82
CA PRO A 16 -12.46 -9.57 2.49
C PRO A 16 -12.78 -8.59 1.35
N ALA A 17 -13.60 -7.56 1.60
CA ALA A 17 -13.93 -6.54 0.61
C ALA A 17 -12.72 -5.63 0.28
N GLN A 18 -11.74 -5.52 1.18
CA GLN A 18 -10.52 -4.75 0.96
C GLN A 18 -9.49 -5.51 0.13
N TRP A 19 -9.63 -6.84 0.00
CA TRP A 19 -8.74 -7.66 -0.80
C TRP A 19 -9.16 -7.63 -2.27
N PRO A 20 -8.33 -7.06 -3.17
CA PRO A 20 -8.72 -6.95 -4.57
C PRO A 20 -8.84 -8.32 -5.24
N GLN A 21 -9.96 -8.54 -5.92
CA GLN A 21 -10.28 -9.79 -6.63
C GLN A 21 -9.81 -9.78 -8.09
N SER A 22 -9.09 -8.73 -8.52
CA SER A 22 -8.63 -8.62 -9.90
C SER A 22 -7.63 -9.75 -10.24
N PRO A 23 -7.77 -10.39 -11.42
CA PRO A 23 -6.86 -11.45 -11.84
C PRO A 23 -5.40 -10.99 -11.80
N GLY A 24 -4.52 -11.79 -11.20
CA GLY A 24 -3.10 -11.49 -11.14
C GLY A 24 -2.68 -10.48 -10.07
N PHE A 25 -3.60 -9.92 -9.27
CA PHE A 25 -3.25 -8.97 -8.21
C PHE A 25 -2.34 -9.60 -7.15
N GLU A 26 -2.65 -10.82 -6.68
CA GLU A 26 -1.80 -11.53 -5.71
C GLU A 26 -0.42 -11.86 -6.31
N ALA A 27 -0.35 -12.16 -7.62
CA ALA A 27 0.93 -12.35 -8.30
C ALA A 27 1.75 -11.04 -8.35
N GLY A 28 1.08 -9.90 -8.50
CA GLY A 28 1.71 -8.58 -8.37
C GLY A 28 2.21 -8.31 -6.96
N LEU A 29 1.43 -8.65 -5.93
CA LEU A 29 1.86 -8.52 -4.53
C LEU A 29 3.07 -9.42 -4.24
N ARG A 30 3.12 -10.61 -4.83
CA ARG A 30 4.28 -11.50 -4.76
C ARG A 30 5.52 -10.87 -5.39
N ARG A 31 5.42 -10.23 -6.56
CA ARG A 31 6.55 -9.47 -7.14
C ARG A 31 6.99 -8.31 -6.24
N LEU A 32 6.04 -7.55 -5.70
CA LEU A 32 6.34 -6.44 -4.79
C LEU A 32 7.03 -6.91 -3.51
N ALA A 33 6.56 -8.01 -2.91
CA ALA A 33 7.14 -8.58 -1.70
C ALA A 33 8.52 -9.23 -1.93
N LEU A 34 8.83 -9.66 -3.16
CA LEU A 34 10.19 -10.06 -3.52
C LEU A 34 11.14 -8.86 -3.66
N ALA A 35 10.61 -7.69 -4.06
CA ALA A 35 11.42 -6.51 -4.36
C ALA A 35 11.59 -5.54 -3.17
N SER A 36 10.62 -5.48 -2.23
CA SER A 36 10.63 -4.45 -1.18
C SER A 36 9.86 -4.86 0.08
N ASP A 37 10.60 -5.17 1.15
CA ASP A 37 10.03 -5.34 2.49
C ASP A 37 9.37 -4.06 3.01
N PHE A 38 9.94 -2.89 2.67
CA PHE A 38 9.37 -1.59 3.00
C PHE A 38 7.94 -1.43 2.46
N ALA A 39 7.70 -1.85 1.21
CA ALA A 39 6.39 -1.77 0.59
C ALA A 39 5.39 -2.71 1.28
N VAL A 40 5.80 -3.94 1.62
CA VAL A 40 4.98 -4.89 2.39
C VAL A 40 4.61 -4.32 3.76
N ASP A 41 5.59 -3.78 4.49
CA ASP A 41 5.35 -3.20 5.81
C ASP A 41 4.50 -1.93 5.75
N THR A 42 4.55 -1.19 4.64
CA THR A 42 3.67 -0.04 4.41
C THR A 42 2.24 -0.49 4.16
N LEU A 43 2.02 -1.50 3.31
CA LEU A 43 0.70 -2.08 3.06
C LEU A 43 0.10 -2.70 4.32
N CYS A 44 0.90 -3.32 5.19
CA CYS A 44 0.41 -3.81 6.49
C CYS A 44 -0.07 -2.68 7.41
N ARG A 45 0.53 -1.49 7.32
CA ARG A 45 0.17 -0.31 8.14
C ARG A 45 -0.96 0.52 7.52
N GLN A 46 -1.17 0.39 6.21
CA GLN A 46 -2.12 1.15 5.40
C GLN A 46 -2.83 0.21 4.42
N PRO A 47 -3.66 -0.73 4.92
CA PRO A 47 -4.31 -1.75 4.08
C PRO A 47 -5.23 -1.17 3.01
N GLU A 48 -5.75 0.04 3.22
CA GLU A 48 -6.56 0.77 2.24
C GLU A 48 -5.84 1.01 0.90
N LEU A 49 -4.50 1.00 0.88
CA LEU A 49 -3.71 1.14 -0.34
C LEU A 49 -3.89 -0.05 -1.30
N LEU A 50 -4.29 -1.23 -0.82
CA LEU A 50 -4.50 -2.40 -1.69
C LEU A 50 -5.54 -2.11 -2.78
N ALA A 51 -6.67 -1.49 -2.40
CA ALA A 51 -7.72 -1.10 -3.34
C ALA A 51 -7.22 -0.03 -4.33
N LEU A 52 -6.50 0.98 -3.84
CA LEU A 52 -5.93 2.04 -4.69
C LEU A 52 -4.92 1.50 -5.71
N LEU A 53 -4.07 0.55 -5.29
CA LEU A 53 -3.11 -0.10 -6.20
C LEU A 53 -3.80 -0.94 -7.28
N ALA A 54 -4.90 -1.61 -6.93
CA ALA A 54 -5.67 -2.42 -7.88
C ALA A 54 -6.41 -1.55 -8.91
N GLN A 55 -6.90 -0.38 -8.49
CA GLN A 55 -7.59 0.58 -9.36
C GLN A 55 -6.61 1.39 -10.24
N GLY A 56 -5.38 1.57 -9.77
CA GLY A 56 -4.35 2.37 -10.45
C GLY A 56 -4.45 3.87 -10.19
N ASP A 57 -5.42 4.27 -9.36
CA ASP A 57 -5.76 5.65 -9.06
C ASP A 57 -4.59 6.43 -8.44
N PRO A 58 -4.60 7.77 -8.61
CA PRO A 58 -3.69 8.64 -7.86
C PRO A 58 -4.00 8.56 -6.36
N LEU A 59 -2.96 8.76 -5.53
CA LEU A 59 -3.14 8.80 -4.09
C LEU A 59 -3.85 10.09 -3.68
N PRO A 60 -4.81 10.04 -2.75
CA PRO A 60 -5.42 11.24 -2.21
C PRO A 60 -4.37 12.08 -1.46
N LEU A 61 -4.41 13.39 -1.65
CA LEU A 61 -3.54 14.32 -0.93
C LEU A 61 -3.90 14.34 0.56
N PRO A 62 -2.92 14.45 1.48
CA PRO A 62 -3.19 14.56 2.89
C PRO A 62 -3.87 15.90 3.20
N ALA A 63 -4.95 15.88 3.98
CA ALA A 63 -5.59 17.09 4.48
C ALA A 63 -4.80 17.66 5.68
N LEU A 64 -3.99 18.69 5.41
CA LEU A 64 -3.21 19.40 6.42
C LEU A 64 -4.11 20.45 7.09
N ASP A 65 -4.74 20.08 8.20
CA ASP A 65 -5.60 20.99 8.97
C ASP A 65 -4.76 22.11 9.61
N PRO A 66 -4.99 23.40 9.29
CA PRO A 66 -4.30 24.53 9.90
C PRO A 66 -4.45 24.63 11.42
N LEU A 67 -5.51 24.05 11.97
CA LEU A 67 -5.75 23.99 13.42
C LEU A 67 -4.92 22.90 14.11
N GLN A 68 -4.30 21.99 13.36
CA GLN A 68 -3.51 20.86 13.88
C GLN A 68 -2.14 20.72 13.20
N PRO A 69 -1.27 21.74 13.25
CA PRO A 69 0.03 21.71 12.59
C PRO A 69 0.97 20.62 13.13
N SER A 70 0.77 20.18 14.38
CA SER A 70 1.52 19.07 14.98
C SER A 70 1.24 17.72 14.32
N ALA A 71 0.10 17.55 13.65
CA ALA A 71 -0.25 16.32 12.92
C ALA A 71 0.41 16.24 11.54
N TRP A 72 0.79 17.39 10.95
CA TRP A 72 1.30 17.45 9.57
C TRP A 72 2.50 16.55 9.32
N PRO A 73 3.53 16.47 10.20
CA PRO A 73 4.69 15.62 9.92
C PRO A 73 4.33 14.13 9.80
N VAL A 74 3.36 13.65 10.60
CA VAL A 74 2.89 12.27 10.53
C VAL A 74 2.12 12.03 9.24
N GLN A 75 1.20 12.94 8.88
CA GLN A 75 0.42 12.85 7.64
C GLN A 75 1.31 12.86 6.39
N LEU A 76 2.31 13.75 6.35
CA LEU A 76 3.27 13.83 5.25
C LEU A 76 4.15 12.58 5.15
N ARG A 77 4.62 12.03 6.27
CA ARG A 77 5.38 10.76 6.26
C ARG A 77 4.52 9.59 5.78
N ARG A 78 3.26 9.51 6.24
CA ARG A 78 2.29 8.49 5.82
C ARG A 78 2.06 8.56 4.30
N TYR A 79 1.80 9.76 3.78
CA TYR A 79 1.61 10.00 2.35
C TYR A 79 2.86 9.65 1.52
N ARG A 80 4.05 10.06 1.97
CA ARG A 80 5.31 9.71 1.29
C ARG A 80 5.52 8.21 1.22
N ALA A 81 5.24 7.47 2.29
CA ALA A 81 5.35 6.01 2.28
C ALA A 81 4.36 5.36 1.30
N ALA A 82 3.13 5.85 1.25
CA ALA A 82 2.13 5.41 0.27
C ALA A 82 2.60 5.68 -1.17
N ALA A 83 3.11 6.88 -1.45
CA ALA A 83 3.63 7.27 -2.77
C ALA A 83 4.80 6.38 -3.20
N SER A 84 5.78 6.16 -2.32
CA SER A 84 6.90 5.25 -2.59
C SER A 84 6.42 3.81 -2.85
N THR A 85 5.45 3.32 -2.07
CA THR A 85 4.86 1.98 -2.28
C THR A 85 4.19 1.86 -3.65
N ARG A 86 3.44 2.89 -4.08
CA ARG A 86 2.84 2.95 -5.42
C ARG A 86 3.88 2.97 -6.54
N LEU A 87 5.00 3.67 -6.35
CA LEU A 87 6.10 3.67 -7.32
C LEU A 87 6.74 2.29 -7.46
N VAL A 88 7.01 1.61 -6.33
CA VAL A 88 7.53 0.23 -6.33
C VAL A 88 6.54 -0.71 -7.03
N TRP A 89 5.25 -0.61 -6.69
CA TRP A 89 4.20 -1.40 -7.35
C TRP A 89 4.22 -1.24 -8.87
N ARG A 90 4.28 0.00 -9.36
CA ARG A 90 4.33 0.27 -10.79
C ARG A 90 5.60 -0.30 -11.43
N ALA A 91 6.75 -0.10 -10.79
CA ALA A 91 8.04 -0.60 -11.29
C ALA A 91 8.07 -2.12 -11.45
N VAL A 92 7.58 -2.88 -10.45
CA VAL A 92 7.61 -4.36 -10.49
C VAL A 92 6.50 -4.99 -11.32
N ASN A 93 5.48 -4.21 -11.68
CA ASN A 93 4.35 -4.67 -12.51
C ASN A 93 4.36 -4.11 -13.93
N GLY A 94 5.32 -3.25 -14.29
CA GLY A 94 5.45 -2.67 -15.62
C GLY A 94 4.34 -1.67 -15.98
N LEU A 95 3.88 -0.87 -15.01
CA LEU A 95 2.75 0.07 -15.14
C LEU A 95 3.15 1.53 -15.32
#